data_AF-A0A1E5RB89-F1
#
_entry.id   AF-A0A1E5RB89-F1
#
_cell.length_a   1.000
_cell.length_b   1.000
_cell.length_c   1.000
_cell.angle_alpha   90.00
_cell.angle_beta   90.00
_cell.angle_gamma   90.00
#
_symmetry.space_group_name_H-M   'P 1'
#
loop_
_entity.id
_entity.type
_entity.pdbx_description
1 polymer ?
#
loop_
_entity_poly.entity_id
_entity_poly.type
_entity_poly.pdbx_seq_one_letter_code
_entity_poly.pdbx_strand_id
1 'polypeptide(L)'
;MSKFLKSAKATSNLLRNSFISSVYTKPVVSTSSLMYLNGATGKTAKHNTNAKVWSRCFSSVNSVLFNENSKRVHDVLQSEIALEVEDPSVAELPEQLSQYMSNHKYEIVNRKPDASLVELLKSTDVENIHIFFDVSQIANLPSNFQNEAQSDLANGGSAASGSSDANAASGASEEMEFDEDELNEAFANVNVVVVKKSDNSAISMELLMNVMEGSFYIDSITPFKDSKIALDESADMEVKRDLLYHGPPFTNLDEELQDSLELYLQSRGIDSELANFVYEYADFQENNEYINWLKNMKSFFN
;
A
#
# COMPACT_ATOMS: atom_id res chain seq x y z
N MET A 1 48.12 -30.13 -23.13
CA MET A 1 47.01 -31.09 -22.92
C MET A 1 45.89 -30.35 -22.23
N SER A 2 44.91 -29.86 -23.00
CA SER A 2 43.50 -30.32 -22.98
C SER A 2 42.80 -30.05 -21.64
N LYS A 3 42.11 -28.91 -21.46
CA LYS A 3 40.64 -28.78 -21.70
C LYS A 3 39.87 -30.05 -21.34
N PHE A 4 39.11 -30.02 -20.23
CA PHE A 4 37.77 -30.63 -20.10
C PHE A 4 37.19 -30.30 -18.70
N LEU A 5 36.37 -29.25 -18.61
CA LEU A 5 35.33 -29.13 -17.60
C LEU A 5 34.00 -29.12 -18.38
N LYS A 6 33.30 -30.25 -18.33
CA LYS A 6 31.96 -30.42 -18.91
C LYS A 6 30.94 -30.07 -17.84
N SER A 7 30.25 -28.95 -18.08
CA SER A 7 28.86 -28.63 -17.77
C SER A 7 28.06 -29.75 -17.06
N ALA A 8 27.69 -29.49 -15.81
CA ALA A 8 26.53 -30.11 -15.17
C ALA A 8 25.38 -29.09 -15.21
N LYS A 9 24.38 -29.41 -16.04
CA LYS A 9 23.13 -28.67 -16.18
C LYS A 9 22.22 -29.13 -15.04
N ALA A 10 22.12 -28.35 -13.96
CA ALA A 10 21.09 -28.54 -12.94
C ALA A 10 19.86 -27.74 -13.36
N THR A 11 18.84 -28.44 -13.85
CA THR A 11 17.49 -27.93 -14.08
C THR A 11 16.80 -27.76 -12.74
N SER A 12 16.66 -26.53 -12.26
CA SER A 12 15.72 -26.20 -11.18
C SER A 12 14.33 -25.98 -11.79
N ASN A 13 13.41 -26.87 -11.44
CA ASN A 13 11.97 -26.69 -11.69
C ASN A 13 11.47 -25.57 -10.78
N LEU A 14 11.22 -24.39 -11.35
CA LEU A 14 10.45 -23.33 -10.72
C LEU A 14 8.96 -23.72 -10.79
N LEU A 15 8.41 -24.17 -9.66
CA LEU A 15 6.97 -24.18 -9.44
C LEU A 15 6.52 -22.72 -9.26
N ARG A 16 5.98 -22.13 -10.32
CA ARG A 16 5.19 -20.90 -10.23
C ARG A 16 3.88 -21.23 -9.53
N ASN A 17 3.74 -20.84 -8.26
CA ASN A 17 2.43 -20.72 -7.63
C ASN A 17 1.74 -19.46 -8.19
N SER A 18 0.97 -19.64 -9.26
CA SER A 18 -0.02 -18.66 -9.68
C SER A 18 -1.25 -18.79 -8.78
N PHE A 19 -1.42 -17.86 -7.84
CA PHE A 19 -2.69 -17.66 -7.15
C PHE A 19 -3.71 -17.11 -8.15
N ILE A 20 -4.57 -17.97 -8.67
CA ILE A 20 -5.80 -17.57 -9.34
C ILE A 20 -6.87 -17.51 -8.26
N SER A 21 -7.28 -16.30 -7.88
CA SER A 21 -8.48 -16.09 -7.09
C SER A 21 -9.69 -16.62 -7.86
N SER A 22 -10.30 -17.68 -7.33
CA SER A 22 -11.52 -18.28 -7.85
C SER A 22 -12.72 -17.45 -7.40
N VAL A 23 -13.15 -16.49 -8.22
CA VAL A 23 -14.41 -15.77 -7.99
C VAL A 23 -15.58 -16.69 -8.35
N TYR A 24 -16.35 -17.06 -7.34
CA TYR A 24 -17.59 -17.83 -7.45
C TYR A 24 -18.68 -16.97 -8.14
N THR A 25 -18.99 -17.25 -9.41
CA THR A 25 -20.14 -16.63 -10.09
C THR A 25 -21.33 -17.59 -10.13
N LYS A 26 -22.47 -17.19 -9.56
CA LYS A 26 -23.75 -17.91 -9.66
C LYS A 26 -24.23 -17.95 -11.12
N PRO A 27 -24.85 -19.06 -11.59
CA PRO A 27 -25.33 -19.16 -12.97
C PRO A 27 -26.65 -18.39 -13.13
N VAL A 28 -26.68 -17.40 -14.04
CA VAL A 28 -27.93 -16.81 -14.52
C VAL A 28 -28.41 -17.62 -15.72
N VAL A 29 -29.52 -18.32 -15.54
CA VAL A 29 -30.22 -19.05 -16.60
C VAL A 29 -30.91 -18.03 -17.51
N SER A 30 -30.41 -17.89 -18.74
CA SER A 30 -31.10 -17.12 -19.79
C SER A 30 -32.07 -18.05 -20.52
N THR A 31 -33.36 -17.89 -20.26
CA THR A 31 -34.43 -18.52 -21.05
C THR A 31 -34.68 -17.70 -22.31
N SER A 32 -34.02 -18.05 -23.41
CA SER A 32 -34.41 -17.54 -24.73
C SER A 32 -35.62 -18.32 -25.24
N SER A 33 -36.77 -17.65 -25.31
CA SER A 33 -37.96 -18.14 -26.01
C SER A 33 -37.68 -18.25 -27.51
N LEU A 34 -37.61 -19.49 -28.01
CA LEU A 34 -37.59 -19.82 -29.43
C LEU A 34 -39.02 -19.64 -29.99
N MET A 35 -39.23 -18.64 -30.86
CA MET A 35 -40.42 -18.60 -31.72
C MET A 35 -40.32 -19.68 -32.79
N TYR A 36 -41.25 -20.63 -32.74
CA TYR A 36 -41.54 -21.58 -33.82
C TYR A 36 -42.18 -20.84 -35.00
N LEU A 37 -41.54 -20.87 -36.17
CA LEU A 37 -42.24 -20.64 -37.44
C LEU A 37 -42.41 -21.97 -38.17
N ASN A 38 -43.68 -22.37 -38.34
CA ASN A 38 -44.09 -23.57 -39.05
C ASN A 38 -43.71 -23.51 -40.54
N GLY A 39 -43.13 -24.60 -41.03
CA GLY A 39 -42.95 -24.85 -42.46
C GLY A 39 -44.19 -25.45 -43.10
N ALA A 40 -44.41 -25.10 -44.38
CA ALA A 40 -45.24 -25.88 -45.31
C ALA A 40 -44.75 -25.71 -46.76
N THR A 41 -44.14 -26.78 -47.27
CA THR A 41 -44.27 -27.42 -48.60
C THR A 41 -44.37 -26.59 -49.89
N GLY A 42 -43.49 -26.92 -50.86
CA GLY A 42 -43.72 -26.69 -52.30
C GLY A 42 -42.53 -27.10 -53.18
N LYS A 43 -42.77 -27.88 -54.25
CA LYS A 43 -41.81 -28.71 -55.00
C LYS A 43 -41.16 -28.01 -56.23
N THR A 44 -39.96 -28.50 -56.57
CA THR A 44 -39.32 -28.70 -57.91
C THR A 44 -38.97 -27.49 -58.81
N ALA A 45 -37.68 -27.32 -59.16
CA ALA A 45 -37.09 -27.74 -60.46
C ALA A 45 -35.72 -27.07 -60.80
N LYS A 46 -34.73 -27.93 -61.10
CA LYS A 46 -33.61 -27.88 -62.07
C LYS A 46 -32.85 -26.57 -62.40
N HIS A 47 -31.53 -26.66 -62.14
CA HIS A 47 -30.36 -26.14 -62.86
C HIS A 47 -30.45 -24.81 -63.65
N ASN A 48 -29.65 -23.82 -63.23
CA ASN A 48 -28.78 -23.09 -64.16
C ASN A 48 -27.56 -22.49 -63.43
N THR A 49 -26.36 -22.85 -63.89
CA THR A 49 -25.09 -22.25 -63.54
C THR A 49 -24.96 -20.90 -64.27
N ASN A 50 -25.01 -19.81 -63.52
CA ASN A 50 -24.48 -18.53 -63.99
C ASN A 50 -23.83 -17.80 -62.83
N ALA A 51 -22.52 -17.59 -62.96
CA ALA A 51 -21.70 -16.83 -62.03
C ALA A 51 -22.26 -15.41 -61.90
N LYS A 52 -22.65 -15.05 -60.67
CA LYS A 52 -22.83 -13.67 -60.26
C LYS A 52 -21.99 -13.50 -59.01
N VAL A 53 -20.78 -12.96 -59.20
CA VAL A 53 -19.91 -12.48 -58.13
C VAL A 53 -20.73 -11.45 -57.36
N TRP A 54 -21.27 -11.88 -56.22
CA TRP A 54 -21.99 -10.99 -55.33
C TRP A 54 -20.97 -10.21 -54.52
N SER A 55 -21.20 -8.90 -54.47
CA SER A 55 -20.38 -7.89 -53.81
C SER A 55 -19.75 -8.41 -52.53
N ARG A 56 -18.47 -8.05 -52.34
CA ARG A 56 -17.86 -7.96 -51.02
C ARG A 56 -18.73 -7.00 -50.19
N CYS A 57 -19.70 -7.53 -49.46
CA CYS A 57 -20.36 -6.79 -48.41
C CYS A 57 -19.29 -6.60 -47.33
N PHE A 58 -18.73 -5.40 -47.27
CA PHE A 58 -18.24 -4.90 -46.01
C PHE A 58 -19.47 -4.89 -45.10
N SER A 59 -19.59 -5.92 -44.26
CA SER A 59 -20.50 -5.89 -43.12
C SER A 59 -20.18 -4.59 -42.40
N SER A 60 -21.14 -3.67 -42.45
CA SER A 60 -21.17 -2.48 -41.64
C SER A 60 -20.67 -2.82 -40.24
N VAL A 61 -19.68 -2.04 -39.82
CA VAL A 61 -19.26 -1.83 -38.44
C VAL A 61 -20.40 -2.23 -37.50
N ASN A 62 -20.23 -3.35 -36.77
CA ASN A 62 -20.98 -3.52 -35.54
C ASN A 62 -20.53 -2.35 -34.67
N SER A 63 -21.39 -1.33 -34.60
CA SER A 63 -21.32 -0.28 -33.59
C SER A 63 -20.95 -0.94 -32.28
N VAL A 64 -19.89 -0.46 -31.64
CA VAL A 64 -19.49 -0.83 -30.29
C VAL A 64 -20.76 -0.99 -29.46
N LEU A 65 -21.06 -2.22 -29.02
CA LEU A 65 -22.18 -2.48 -28.13
C LEU A 65 -21.92 -1.62 -26.89
N PHE A 66 -22.74 -0.60 -26.71
CA PHE A 66 -22.69 0.27 -25.54
C PHE A 66 -22.86 -0.63 -24.31
N ASN A 67 -21.79 -0.77 -23.53
CA ASN A 67 -21.80 -1.63 -22.36
C ASN A 67 -22.46 -0.88 -21.20
N GLU A 68 -23.74 -1.16 -20.95
CA GLU A 68 -24.50 -0.56 -19.85
C GLU A 68 -23.82 -0.76 -18.49
N ASN A 69 -23.09 -1.87 -18.30
CA ASN A 69 -22.34 -2.11 -17.06
C ASN A 69 -21.13 -1.18 -16.94
N SER A 70 -20.42 -0.90 -18.03
CA SER A 70 -19.32 0.08 -18.03
C SER A 70 -19.84 1.48 -17.69
N LYS A 71 -20.98 1.87 -18.26
CA LYS A 71 -21.63 3.15 -17.92
C LYS A 71 -22.00 3.22 -16.44
N ARG A 72 -22.58 2.13 -15.89
CA ARG A 72 -22.90 2.06 -14.47
C ARG A 72 -21.67 2.25 -13.59
N VAL A 73 -20.55 1.59 -13.92
CA VAL A 73 -19.29 1.76 -13.18
C VAL A 73 -18.79 3.20 -13.28
N HIS A 74 -18.79 3.79 -14.47
CA HIS A 74 -18.43 5.20 -14.65
C HIS A 74 -19.28 6.14 -13.77
N ASP A 75 -20.60 5.96 -13.76
CA ASP A 75 -21.51 6.83 -13.02
C ASP A 75 -21.32 6.71 -11.50
N VAL A 76 -21.05 5.49 -10.99
CA VAL A 76 -20.69 5.26 -9.58
C VAL A 76 -19.35 5.92 -9.25
N LEU A 77 -18.31 5.70 -10.05
CA LEU A 77 -17.01 6.34 -9.82
C LEU A 77 -17.11 7.86 -9.83
N GLN A 78 -17.98 8.43 -10.66
CA GLN A 78 -18.24 9.86 -10.67
C GLN A 78 -18.90 10.36 -9.38
N SER A 79 -19.84 9.62 -8.80
CA SER A 79 -20.43 10.00 -7.51
C SER A 79 -19.43 9.88 -6.37
N GLU A 80 -18.63 8.81 -6.32
CA GLU A 80 -17.60 8.64 -5.28
C GLU A 80 -16.58 9.78 -5.32
N ILE A 81 -16.03 10.12 -6.50
CA ILE A 81 -15.10 11.25 -6.64
C ILE A 81 -15.72 12.58 -6.18
N ALA A 82 -17.02 12.77 -6.39
CA ALA A 82 -17.69 14.00 -5.99
C ALA A 82 -17.84 14.11 -4.46
N LEU A 83 -17.97 12.99 -3.76
CA LEU A 83 -18.02 12.93 -2.29
C LEU A 83 -16.64 13.21 -1.70
N GLU A 84 -15.60 12.55 -2.21
CA GLU A 84 -14.23 12.69 -1.66
C GLU A 84 -13.61 14.08 -1.93
N VAL A 85 -14.09 14.79 -2.95
CA VAL A 85 -13.60 16.14 -3.32
C VAL A 85 -14.55 17.24 -2.81
N GLU A 86 -15.62 16.89 -2.08
CA GLU A 86 -16.59 17.86 -1.57
C GLU A 86 -15.92 18.86 -0.60
N ASP A 87 -14.98 18.38 0.21
CA ASP A 87 -14.16 19.21 1.08
C ASP A 87 -12.78 19.47 0.46
N PRO A 88 -12.52 20.68 -0.08
CA PRO A 88 -11.22 21.00 -0.69
C PRO A 88 -10.07 21.04 0.32
N SER A 89 -10.34 21.09 1.64
CA SER A 89 -9.30 20.99 2.67
C SER A 89 -8.63 19.62 2.72
N VAL A 90 -9.29 18.59 2.16
CA VAL A 90 -8.79 17.21 2.07
C VAL A 90 -7.63 17.08 1.06
N ALA A 91 -7.52 18.00 0.09
CA ALA A 91 -6.48 17.95 -0.93
C ALA A 91 -5.17 18.65 -0.51
N GLU A 92 -5.22 19.50 0.53
CA GLU A 92 -4.05 20.23 1.02
C GLU A 92 -3.45 19.53 2.23
N LEU A 93 -2.11 19.55 2.33
CA LEU A 93 -1.43 18.96 3.48
C LEU A 93 -1.91 19.65 4.77
N PRO A 94 -2.42 18.89 5.76
CA PRO A 94 -2.84 19.45 7.05
C PRO A 94 -1.81 20.39 7.67
N GLU A 95 -2.29 21.43 8.36
CA GLU A 95 -1.43 22.46 8.93
C GLU A 95 -0.43 21.85 9.94
N GLN A 96 -0.87 20.88 10.73
CA GLN A 96 -0.07 20.15 11.72
C GLN A 96 1.14 19.46 11.06
N LEU A 97 0.91 18.73 9.98
CA LEU A 97 1.97 18.05 9.21
C LEU A 97 2.93 19.08 8.58
N SER A 98 2.38 20.15 8.03
CA SER A 98 3.17 21.24 7.44
C SER A 98 4.07 21.94 8.47
N GLN A 99 3.56 22.17 9.67
CA GLN A 99 4.30 22.73 10.80
C GLN A 99 5.39 21.78 11.28
N TYR A 100 5.10 20.48 11.42
CA TYR A 100 6.08 19.47 11.80
C TYR A 100 7.25 19.43 10.82
N MET A 101 6.97 19.35 9.51
CA MET A 101 8.00 19.37 8.47
C MET A 101 8.88 20.61 8.54
N SER A 102 8.26 21.78 8.74
CA SER A 102 8.97 23.07 8.84
C SER A 102 9.87 23.13 10.09
N ASN A 103 9.37 22.66 11.23
CA ASN A 103 10.10 22.69 12.51
C ASN A 103 11.31 21.75 12.48
N HIS A 104 11.14 20.54 11.93
CA HIS A 104 12.18 19.51 11.90
C HIS A 104 13.05 19.58 10.63
N LYS A 105 12.72 20.48 9.69
CA LYS A 105 13.39 20.67 8.39
C LYS A 105 13.37 19.41 7.53
N TYR A 106 12.22 18.74 7.51
CA TYR A 106 11.95 17.63 6.61
C TYR A 106 11.45 18.14 5.27
N GLU A 107 11.90 17.49 4.20
CA GLU A 107 11.40 17.68 2.84
C GLU A 107 10.90 16.33 2.32
N ILE A 108 9.72 16.32 1.70
CA ILE A 108 9.23 15.12 1.01
C ILE A 108 9.87 15.05 -0.37
N VAL A 109 10.57 13.96 -0.64
CA VAL A 109 11.20 13.69 -1.93
C VAL A 109 10.27 12.79 -2.74
N ASN A 110 9.39 13.38 -3.54
CA ASN A 110 8.54 12.61 -4.46
C ASN A 110 9.37 12.06 -5.61
N ARG A 111 9.91 10.85 -5.45
CA ARG A 111 10.71 10.17 -6.49
C ARG A 111 9.85 9.65 -7.64
N LYS A 112 8.61 9.25 -7.38
CA LYS A 112 7.67 8.71 -8.39
C LYS A 112 6.23 9.16 -8.08
N PRO A 113 5.44 9.59 -9.08
CA PRO A 113 4.10 10.13 -8.86
C PRO A 113 3.04 9.09 -8.44
N ASP A 114 3.32 7.80 -8.61
CA ASP A 114 2.39 6.70 -8.32
C ASP A 114 3.00 5.64 -7.38
N ALA A 115 4.03 5.99 -6.62
CA ALA A 115 4.66 5.06 -5.68
C ALA A 115 4.16 5.32 -4.26
N SER A 116 3.71 4.27 -3.58
CA SER A 116 3.30 4.31 -2.18
C SER A 116 4.49 4.47 -1.21
N LEU A 117 5.72 4.27 -1.69
CA LEU A 117 6.93 4.52 -0.91
C LEU A 117 7.24 6.01 -0.86
N VAL A 118 7.24 6.56 0.34
CA VAL A 118 7.54 7.97 0.62
C VAL A 118 8.97 8.09 1.14
N GLU A 119 9.64 9.19 0.78
CA GLU A 119 10.96 9.57 1.29
C GLU A 119 10.88 10.92 2.01
N LEU A 120 11.20 10.95 3.30
CA LEU A 120 11.51 12.18 4.02
C LEU A 120 13.01 12.39 4.05
N LEU A 121 13.44 13.59 3.70
CA LEU A 121 14.84 14.00 3.74
C LEU A 121 15.03 15.11 4.77
N LYS A 122 15.97 14.89 5.69
CA LYS A 122 16.52 15.93 6.57
C LYS A 122 17.99 16.10 6.31
N SER A 123 18.37 17.30 5.88
CA SER A 123 19.76 17.65 5.61
C SER A 123 20.36 18.45 6.77
N THR A 124 21.51 18.01 7.29
CA THR A 124 22.32 18.74 8.27
C THR A 124 23.65 19.18 7.64
N ASP A 125 24.53 19.84 8.39
CA ASP A 125 25.85 20.23 7.87
C ASP A 125 26.76 19.03 7.59
N VAL A 126 26.58 17.91 8.32
CA VAL A 126 27.51 16.75 8.31
C VAL A 126 26.89 15.48 7.73
N GLU A 127 25.58 15.34 7.80
CA GLU A 127 24.85 14.13 7.37
C GLU A 127 23.51 14.47 6.70
N ASN A 128 23.05 13.59 5.83
CA ASN A 128 21.67 13.56 5.33
C ASN A 128 20.97 12.35 5.94
N ILE A 129 19.76 12.53 6.41
CA ILE A 129 18.93 11.50 7.02
C ILE A 129 17.74 11.28 6.09
N HIS A 130 17.66 10.09 5.51
CA HIS A 130 16.57 9.66 4.66
C HIS A 130 15.68 8.70 5.45
N ILE A 131 14.37 8.89 5.42
CA ILE A 131 13.40 8.04 6.10
C ILE A 131 12.42 7.55 5.05
N PHE A 132 12.29 6.24 4.91
CA PHE A 132 11.42 5.59 3.95
C PHE A 132 10.33 4.82 4.66
N PHE A 133 9.08 4.98 4.22
CA PHE A 133 7.94 4.23 4.71
C PHE A 133 6.91 4.04 3.59
N ASP A 134 6.14 2.95 3.66
CA ASP A 134 5.12 2.62 2.67
C ASP A 134 3.73 3.03 3.19
N VAL A 135 3.10 3.96 2.47
CA VAL A 135 1.76 4.49 2.76
C VAL A 135 0.72 3.38 2.74
N SER A 136 0.79 2.48 1.75
CA SER A 136 -0.15 1.36 1.65
C SER A 136 0.02 0.38 2.80
N GLN A 137 1.24 0.14 3.29
CA GLN A 137 1.43 -0.72 4.45
C GLN A 137 0.77 -0.13 5.69
N ILE A 138 1.00 1.15 5.96
CA ILE A 138 0.54 1.82 7.18
C ILE A 138 -0.97 2.05 7.16
N ALA A 139 -1.51 2.56 6.05
CA ALA A 139 -2.93 2.92 5.96
C ALA A 139 -3.86 1.69 5.89
N ASN A 140 -3.35 0.53 5.46
CA ASN A 140 -4.12 -0.73 5.43
C ASN A 140 -3.99 -1.55 6.73
N LEU A 141 -3.37 -1.02 7.78
CA LEU A 141 -3.38 -1.69 9.09
C LEU A 141 -4.83 -1.78 9.61
N PRO A 142 -5.20 -2.86 10.33
CA PRO A 142 -6.58 -3.10 10.74
C PRO A 142 -7.22 -1.93 11.50
N SER A 143 -8.40 -1.48 11.07
CA SER A 143 -9.13 -0.34 11.63
C SER A 143 -9.61 -0.46 13.08
N ASN A 144 -9.40 -1.60 13.73
CA ASN A 144 -9.71 -1.79 15.16
C ASN A 144 -8.92 -0.77 16.02
N PHE A 145 -7.82 -0.23 15.48
CA PHE A 145 -6.96 0.80 16.06
C PHE A 145 -7.41 2.26 15.80
N GLN A 146 -8.36 2.50 14.88
CA GLN A 146 -8.85 3.85 14.56
C GLN A 146 -9.90 4.37 15.55
N ASN A 147 -10.56 3.48 16.30
CA ASN A 147 -11.68 3.85 17.18
C ASN A 147 -11.27 4.28 18.60
N GLU A 148 -10.06 3.97 19.07
CA GLU A 148 -9.67 4.22 20.47
C GLU A 148 -8.95 5.57 20.70
N ALA A 149 -8.30 6.14 19.69
CA ALA A 149 -7.67 7.47 19.82
C ALA A 149 -8.69 8.60 20.02
N GLN A 150 -9.96 8.38 19.62
CA GLN A 150 -11.02 9.37 19.73
C GLN A 150 -11.89 9.20 21.00
N SER A 151 -11.86 8.03 21.65
CA SER A 151 -12.64 7.81 22.89
C SER A 151 -12.02 8.44 24.13
N ASP A 152 -10.70 8.64 24.16
CA ASP A 152 -10.01 9.16 25.36
C ASP A 152 -10.08 10.68 25.52
N LEU A 153 -10.38 11.42 24.45
CA LEU A 153 -10.55 12.89 24.49
C LEU A 153 -11.99 13.32 24.86
N ALA A 154 -12.95 12.41 24.83
CA ALA A 154 -14.36 12.72 25.08
C ALA A 154 -14.76 12.67 26.57
N ASN A 155 -13.90 12.15 27.47
CA ASN A 155 -14.24 11.97 28.88
C ASN A 155 -13.43 12.84 29.86
N GLY A 156 -12.96 14.00 29.40
CA GLY A 156 -12.42 15.07 30.24
C GLY A 156 -13.52 15.89 30.91
N GLY A 157 -14.27 15.30 31.86
CA GLY A 157 -15.46 15.93 32.44
C GLY A 157 -15.69 15.65 33.94
N SER A 158 -14.99 16.40 34.79
CA SER A 158 -15.37 16.78 36.16
C SER A 158 -15.44 15.70 37.26
N ALA A 159 -14.35 15.61 38.02
CA ALA A 159 -14.39 15.14 39.41
C ALA A 159 -15.05 16.18 40.32
N ALA A 160 -16.19 15.85 40.94
CA ALA A 160 -16.53 16.21 42.33
C ALA A 160 -17.90 15.67 42.80
N SER A 161 -17.83 14.82 43.84
CA SER A 161 -18.72 14.81 45.02
C SER A 161 -20.13 14.21 44.96
N GLY A 162 -20.36 13.13 45.74
CA GLY A 162 -21.66 12.91 46.41
C GLY A 162 -22.12 11.44 46.57
N SER A 163 -21.83 10.88 47.76
CA SER A 163 -22.46 9.75 48.49
C SER A 163 -23.69 8.98 47.96
N SER A 164 -23.64 7.65 48.24
CA SER A 164 -24.70 6.70 48.65
C SER A 164 -25.94 6.49 47.76
N ASP A 165 -26.06 5.30 47.16
CA ASP A 165 -26.86 4.19 47.71
C ASP A 165 -26.88 2.99 46.74
N ALA A 166 -27.09 1.80 47.31
CA ALA A 166 -27.09 0.51 46.63
C ALA A 166 -28.25 0.34 45.63
N ASN A 167 -27.95 -0.16 44.42
CA ASN A 167 -28.78 -1.20 43.80
C ASN A 167 -28.06 -1.90 42.63
N ALA A 168 -28.16 -3.23 42.65
CA ALA A 168 -27.57 -4.15 41.69
C ALA A 168 -28.29 -4.13 40.34
N ALA A 169 -27.54 -4.20 39.24
CA ALA A 169 -27.89 -4.97 38.06
C ALA A 169 -26.71 -5.08 37.07
N SER A 170 -26.38 -6.33 36.75
CA SER A 170 -25.71 -6.81 35.53
C SER A 170 -24.39 -6.15 35.13
N GLY A 171 -23.30 -6.75 35.64
CA GLY A 171 -22.05 -6.80 34.89
C GLY A 171 -22.25 -7.58 33.59
N ALA A 172 -22.02 -6.89 32.50
CA ALA A 172 -21.42 -7.45 31.30
C ALA A 172 -20.25 -6.51 31.01
N SER A 173 -19.14 -6.72 31.72
CA SER A 173 -17.85 -6.38 31.13
C SER A 173 -17.71 -7.34 29.96
N GLU A 174 -18.00 -6.84 28.76
CA GLU A 174 -17.43 -7.42 27.55
C GLU A 174 -15.92 -7.29 27.74
N GLU A 175 -15.31 -8.32 28.35
CA GLU A 175 -13.90 -8.58 28.19
C GLU A 175 -13.74 -8.80 26.70
N MET A 176 -13.35 -7.73 25.98
CA MET A 176 -12.83 -7.86 24.63
C MET A 176 -11.64 -8.82 24.75
N GLU A 177 -11.85 -10.08 24.37
CA GLU A 177 -10.75 -10.99 24.01
C GLU A 177 -10.08 -10.34 22.80
N PHE A 178 -9.13 -9.45 23.05
CA PHE A 178 -8.16 -9.04 22.06
C PHE A 178 -7.42 -10.31 21.65
N ASP A 179 -7.48 -10.65 20.36
CA ASP A 179 -6.61 -11.69 19.85
C ASP A 179 -5.17 -11.18 20.06
N GLU A 180 -4.35 -11.92 20.83
CA GLU A 180 -2.93 -11.55 21.05
C GLU A 180 -2.19 -11.40 19.71
N ASP A 181 -2.71 -12.04 18.66
CA ASP A 181 -2.24 -11.92 17.29
C ASP A 181 -2.55 -10.53 16.67
N GLU A 182 -3.71 -9.90 16.95
CA GLU A 182 -4.04 -8.55 16.43
C GLU A 182 -3.15 -7.45 17.05
N LEU A 183 -2.79 -7.56 18.33
CA LEU A 183 -1.87 -6.61 18.98
C LEU A 183 -0.44 -6.69 18.42
N ASN A 184 -0.05 -7.85 17.89
CA ASN A 184 1.22 -8.07 17.20
C ASN A 184 1.19 -7.63 15.72
N GLU A 185 0.05 -7.17 15.20
CA GLU A 185 -0.12 -6.83 13.77
C GLU A 185 0.01 -5.33 13.46
N ALA A 186 0.08 -4.44 14.46
CA ALA A 186 0.17 -3.00 14.24
C ALA A 186 1.59 -2.48 13.93
N PHE A 187 2.41 -3.28 13.23
CA PHE A 187 3.77 -2.91 12.85
C PHE A 187 3.88 -2.51 11.38
N ALA A 188 4.58 -1.41 11.12
CA ALA A 188 4.97 -0.99 9.78
C ALA A 188 6.49 -0.94 9.65
N ASN A 189 7.00 -1.18 8.44
CA ASN A 189 8.43 -1.07 8.16
C ASN A 189 8.81 0.38 7.86
N VAL A 190 9.85 0.85 8.54
CA VAL A 190 10.45 2.16 8.30
C VAL A 190 11.95 1.99 8.14
N ASN A 191 12.51 2.43 7.02
CA ASN A 191 13.95 2.38 6.78
C ASN A 191 14.56 3.76 6.99
N VAL A 192 15.54 3.86 7.90
CA VAL A 192 16.31 5.08 8.12
C VAL A 192 17.71 4.91 7.55
N VAL A 193 18.04 5.71 6.53
CA VAL A 193 19.37 5.75 5.93
C VAL A 193 20.08 7.06 6.28
N VAL A 194 21.13 6.96 7.08
CA VAL A 194 22.00 8.10 7.38
C VAL A 194 23.20 8.08 6.44
N VAL A 195 23.36 9.15 5.65
CA VAL A 195 24.48 9.35 4.74
C VAL A 195 25.43 10.40 5.31
N LYS A 196 26.69 10.04 5.51
CA LYS A 196 27.73 10.97 5.93
C LYS A 196 28.26 11.75 4.72
N LYS A 197 28.25 13.08 4.80
CA LYS A 197 28.69 13.95 3.69
C LYS A 197 30.20 13.92 3.44
N SER A 198 31.01 13.57 4.45
CA SER A 198 32.47 13.62 4.34
C SER A 198 33.06 12.57 3.40
N ASP A 199 32.49 11.37 3.39
CA ASP A 199 33.01 10.21 2.63
C ASP A 199 31.93 9.48 1.83
N ASN A 200 30.68 9.97 1.85
CA ASN A 200 29.53 9.37 1.20
C ASN A 200 29.22 7.94 1.67
N SER A 201 29.74 7.53 2.84
CA SER A 201 29.33 6.30 3.50
C SER A 201 27.90 6.43 4.03
N ALA A 202 27.21 5.29 4.17
CA ALA A 202 25.87 5.27 4.69
C ALA A 202 25.66 4.13 5.69
N ILE A 203 24.72 4.31 6.60
CA ILE A 203 24.17 3.25 7.45
C ILE A 203 22.67 3.22 7.20
N SER A 204 22.15 2.05 6.84
CA SER A 204 20.71 1.78 6.78
C SER A 204 20.31 1.02 8.04
N MET A 205 19.23 1.47 8.67
CA MET A 205 18.62 0.86 9.84
C MET A 205 17.19 0.53 9.47
N GLU A 206 16.87 -0.76 9.40
CA GLU A 206 15.51 -1.24 9.19
C GLU A 206 14.80 -1.24 10.55
N LEU A 207 13.71 -0.51 10.64
CA LEU A 207 12.94 -0.33 11.86
C LEU A 207 11.54 -0.95 11.70
N LEU A 208 11.03 -1.48 12.80
CA LEU A 208 9.63 -1.81 12.99
C LEU A 208 9.01 -0.68 13.81
N MET A 209 8.03 0.00 13.24
CA MET A 209 7.26 1.03 13.91
C MET A 209 5.97 0.44 14.44
N ASN A 210 5.76 0.48 15.75
CA ASN A 210 4.44 0.19 16.33
C ASN A 210 3.59 1.45 16.20
N VAL A 211 2.52 1.36 15.40
CA VAL A 211 1.67 2.51 15.08
C VAL A 211 0.81 2.94 16.27
N MET A 212 0.46 2.01 17.17
CA MET A 212 -0.34 2.32 18.36
C MET A 212 0.49 3.00 19.45
N GLU A 213 1.68 2.47 19.73
CA GLU A 213 2.55 3.01 20.77
C GLU A 213 3.33 4.24 20.30
N GLY A 214 3.48 4.43 18.99
CA GLY A 214 4.38 5.43 18.42
C GLY A 214 5.85 5.13 18.73
N SER A 215 6.22 3.85 18.81
CA SER A 215 7.56 3.39 19.17
C SER A 215 8.27 2.75 17.97
N PHE A 216 9.61 2.84 17.95
CA PHE A 216 10.45 2.21 16.93
C PHE A 216 11.34 1.14 17.55
N TYR A 217 11.48 0.01 16.86
CA TYR A 217 12.38 -1.08 17.22
C TYR A 217 13.35 -1.32 16.07
N ILE A 218 14.64 -1.46 16.38
CA ILE A 218 15.65 -1.75 15.36
C ILE A 218 15.62 -3.25 15.04
N ASP A 219 15.39 -3.60 13.78
CA ASP A 219 15.45 -4.99 13.30
C ASP A 219 16.88 -5.33 12.82
N SER A 220 17.43 -4.51 11.93
CA SER A 220 18.78 -4.72 11.40
C SER A 220 19.51 -3.42 11.06
N ILE A 221 20.85 -3.50 11.00
CA ILE A 221 21.72 -2.35 10.71
C ILE A 221 22.78 -2.76 9.69
N THR A 222 22.75 -2.14 8.52
CA THR A 222 23.65 -2.45 7.41
C THR A 222 24.54 -1.25 7.06
N PRO A 223 25.87 -1.33 7.24
CA PRO A 223 26.78 -0.29 6.80
C PRO A 223 27.14 -0.43 5.30
N PHE A 224 27.09 0.68 4.59
CA PHE A 224 27.46 0.79 3.18
C PHE A 224 28.65 1.75 3.00
N LYS A 225 29.59 1.35 2.14
CA LYS A 225 30.74 2.20 1.77
C LYS A 225 30.35 3.35 0.84
N ASP A 226 29.19 3.25 0.19
CA ASP A 226 28.68 4.22 -0.77
C ASP A 226 27.16 4.31 -0.60
N SER A 227 26.67 5.52 -0.33
CA SER A 227 25.25 5.84 -0.17
C SER A 227 24.42 5.45 -1.38
N LYS A 228 25.03 5.40 -2.58
CA LYS A 228 24.34 4.93 -3.77
C LYS A 228 23.82 3.51 -3.62
N ILE A 229 24.57 2.62 -2.96
CA ILE A 229 24.12 1.24 -2.76
C ILE A 229 22.90 1.20 -1.85
N ALA A 230 22.87 2.06 -0.81
CA ALA A 230 21.77 2.13 0.14
C ALA A 230 20.49 2.75 -0.47
N LEU A 231 20.63 3.78 -1.31
CA LEU A 231 19.50 4.63 -1.73
C LEU A 231 18.94 4.33 -3.13
N ASP A 232 19.73 3.74 -4.02
CA ASP A 232 19.34 3.54 -5.43
C ASP A 232 18.34 2.38 -5.54
N GLU A 233 17.14 2.66 -6.07
CA GLU A 233 16.01 1.72 -6.21
C GLU A 233 16.11 0.79 -7.44
N SER A 234 17.24 0.79 -8.17
CA SER A 234 17.41 -0.14 -9.29
C SER A 234 17.55 -1.60 -8.81
N ALA A 235 16.99 -2.52 -9.59
CA ALA A 235 17.05 -3.95 -9.31
C ALA A 235 18.49 -4.47 -9.13
N ASP A 236 19.46 -3.90 -9.85
CA ASP A 236 20.87 -4.25 -9.71
C ASP A 236 21.45 -3.84 -8.34
N MET A 237 20.98 -2.73 -7.75
CA MET A 237 21.41 -2.30 -6.41
C MET A 237 20.68 -3.07 -5.32
N GLU A 238 19.44 -3.47 -5.56
CA GLU A 238 18.69 -4.34 -4.65
C GLU A 238 19.34 -5.72 -4.50
N VAL A 239 19.62 -6.38 -5.62
CA VAL A 239 20.36 -7.65 -5.59
C VAL A 239 21.73 -7.49 -4.92
N LYS A 240 22.39 -6.33 -5.06
CA LYS A 240 23.65 -6.08 -4.35
C LYS A 240 23.44 -5.95 -2.85
N ARG A 241 22.37 -5.29 -2.39
CA ARG A 241 22.03 -5.18 -0.97
C ARG A 241 21.80 -6.57 -0.38
N ASP A 242 21.01 -7.42 -1.03
CA ASP A 242 20.69 -8.78 -0.57
C ASP A 242 21.91 -9.71 -0.43
N LEU A 243 22.96 -9.46 -1.23
CA LEU A 243 24.19 -10.26 -1.20
C LEU A 243 25.17 -9.78 -0.12
N LEU A 244 24.92 -8.65 0.53
CA LEU A 244 25.76 -8.12 1.59
C LEU A 244 25.39 -8.71 2.95
N TYR A 245 26.33 -8.59 3.88
CA TYR A 245 26.07 -8.97 5.26
C TYR A 245 25.33 -7.84 5.98
N HIS A 246 24.16 -8.13 6.52
CA HIS A 246 23.26 -7.18 7.19
C HIS A 246 23.47 -7.05 8.70
N GLY A 247 24.55 -7.66 9.22
CA GLY A 247 24.77 -7.75 10.66
C GLY A 247 24.14 -9.01 11.29
N PRO A 248 24.42 -9.27 12.57
CA PRO A 248 23.69 -10.27 13.33
C PRO A 248 22.28 -9.75 13.66
N PRO A 249 21.36 -10.62 14.14
CA PRO A 249 20.12 -10.15 14.76
C PRO A 249 20.42 -9.08 15.81
N PHE A 250 19.67 -7.97 15.80
CA PHE A 250 19.93 -6.83 16.69
C PHE A 250 19.94 -7.24 18.17
N THR A 251 19.04 -8.13 18.57
CA THR A 251 18.93 -8.69 19.92
C THR A 251 20.14 -9.50 20.39
N ASN A 252 21.02 -9.92 19.47
CA ASN A 252 22.26 -10.62 19.80
C ASN A 252 23.45 -9.67 20.02
N LEU A 253 23.26 -8.36 19.81
CA LEU A 253 24.28 -7.36 20.12
C LEU A 253 24.41 -7.17 21.63
N ASP A 254 25.53 -6.60 22.07
CA ASP A 254 25.71 -6.18 23.45
C ASP A 254 24.67 -5.11 23.84
N GLU A 255 24.15 -5.16 25.06
CA GLU A 255 23.09 -4.25 25.53
C GLU A 255 23.51 -2.78 25.45
N GLU A 256 24.76 -2.45 25.83
CA GLU A 256 25.26 -1.06 25.77
C GLU A 256 25.34 -0.56 24.32
N LEU A 257 25.61 -1.46 23.37
CA LEU A 257 25.60 -1.13 21.95
C LEU A 257 24.18 -0.91 21.43
N GLN A 258 23.22 -1.76 21.83
CA GLN A 258 21.81 -1.59 21.47
C GLN A 258 21.29 -0.22 21.94
N ASP A 259 21.45 0.09 23.23
CA ASP A 259 21.04 1.36 23.84
C ASP A 259 21.69 2.57 23.12
N SER A 260 22.98 2.46 22.79
CA SER A 260 23.71 3.53 22.11
C SER A 260 23.18 3.80 20.70
N LEU A 261 22.73 2.77 19.99
CA LEU A 261 22.17 2.88 18.64
C LEU A 261 20.75 3.46 18.67
N GLU A 262 19.95 3.10 19.66
CA GLU A 262 18.63 3.70 19.88
C GLU A 262 18.73 5.19 20.24
N LEU A 263 19.62 5.55 21.17
CA LEU A 263 19.89 6.95 21.52
C LEU A 263 20.44 7.73 20.32
N TYR A 264 21.25 7.08 19.47
CA TYR A 264 21.71 7.68 18.22
C TYR A 264 20.54 8.04 17.30
N LEU A 265 19.58 7.14 17.08
CA LEU A 265 18.37 7.42 16.29
C LEU A 265 17.51 8.52 16.91
N GLN A 266 17.25 8.46 18.22
CA GLN A 266 16.47 9.49 18.93
C GLN A 266 17.09 10.88 18.78
N SER A 267 18.42 10.99 18.88
CA SER A 267 19.12 12.28 18.69
C SER A 267 19.01 12.86 17.27
N ARG A 268 18.59 12.05 16.28
CA ARG A 268 18.28 12.51 14.91
C ARG A 268 16.81 12.93 14.73
N GLY A 269 15.97 12.72 15.75
CA GLY A 269 14.53 12.95 15.71
C GLY A 269 13.76 11.75 15.16
N ILE A 270 14.26 10.54 15.41
CA ILE A 270 13.53 9.29 15.19
C ILE A 270 12.91 8.89 16.54
N ASP A 271 11.74 9.44 16.80
CA ASP A 271 11.03 9.42 18.09
C ASP A 271 9.51 9.30 17.88
N SER A 272 8.74 9.33 18.96
CA SER A 272 7.28 9.21 18.88
C SER A 272 6.60 10.32 18.09
N GLU A 273 7.18 11.52 18.02
CA GLU A 273 6.63 12.60 17.21
C GLU A 273 6.76 12.28 15.71
N LEU A 274 7.89 11.68 15.30
CA LEU A 274 8.05 11.16 13.94
C LEU A 274 7.05 10.03 13.65
N ALA A 275 6.86 9.09 14.57
CA ALA A 275 5.91 7.99 14.37
C ALA A 275 4.48 8.53 14.12
N ASN A 276 4.05 9.50 14.92
CA ASN A 276 2.76 10.17 14.73
C ASN A 276 2.67 10.89 13.37
N PHE A 277 3.73 11.61 12.99
CA PHE A 277 3.78 12.25 11.66
C PHE A 277 3.65 11.23 10.53
N VAL A 278 4.39 10.10 10.60
CA VAL A 278 4.37 9.05 9.57
C VAL A 278 2.96 8.46 9.44
N TYR A 279 2.29 8.20 10.57
CA TYR A 279 0.92 7.69 10.58
C TYR A 279 -0.08 8.68 9.95
N GLU A 280 -0.12 9.92 10.44
CA GLU A 280 -1.04 10.95 9.93
C GLU A 280 -0.78 11.29 8.45
N TYR A 281 0.50 11.32 8.05
CA TYR A 281 0.87 11.56 6.66
C TYR A 281 0.45 10.39 5.75
N ALA A 282 0.59 9.15 6.21
CA ALA A 282 0.15 7.98 5.46
C ALA A 282 -1.37 7.99 5.22
N ASP A 283 -2.17 8.32 6.24
CA ASP A 283 -3.63 8.44 6.10
C ASP A 283 -4.01 9.53 5.08
N PHE A 284 -3.40 10.71 5.18
CA PHE A 284 -3.60 11.80 4.21
C PHE A 284 -3.22 11.39 2.78
N GLN A 285 -2.06 10.74 2.62
CA GLN A 285 -1.55 10.37 1.30
C GLN A 285 -2.33 9.20 0.68
N GLU A 286 -2.81 8.25 1.48
CA GLU A 286 -3.67 7.15 1.01
C GLU A 286 -4.95 7.71 0.39
N ASN A 287 -5.62 8.66 1.06
CA ASN A 287 -6.84 9.23 0.53
C ASN A 287 -6.60 9.97 -0.80
N ASN A 288 -5.46 10.66 -0.95
CA ASN A 288 -5.07 11.28 -2.21
C ASN A 288 -4.83 10.23 -3.32
N GLU A 289 -4.18 9.11 -2.99
CA GLU A 289 -3.97 7.99 -3.90
C GLU A 289 -5.29 7.33 -4.29
N TYR A 290 -6.23 7.17 -3.35
CA TYR A 290 -7.58 6.66 -3.59
C TYR A 290 -8.35 7.54 -4.58
N ILE A 291 -8.36 8.87 -4.38
CA ILE A 291 -8.98 9.81 -5.32
C ILE A 291 -8.34 9.71 -6.71
N ASN A 292 -7.02 9.61 -6.80
CA ASN A 292 -6.32 9.44 -8.07
C ASN A 292 -6.67 8.11 -8.75
N TRP A 293 -6.76 7.03 -7.98
CA TRP A 293 -7.19 5.72 -8.44
C TRP A 293 -8.61 5.75 -9.00
N LEU A 294 -9.56 6.39 -8.30
CA LEU A 294 -10.94 6.58 -8.79
C LEU A 294 -10.96 7.34 -10.12
N LYS A 295 -10.17 8.41 -10.25
CA LYS A 295 -10.05 9.19 -11.50
C LYS A 295 -9.51 8.35 -12.66
N ASN A 296 -8.47 7.54 -12.40
CA ASN A 296 -7.90 6.64 -13.39
C ASN A 296 -8.88 5.54 -13.82
N MET A 297 -9.60 4.95 -12.86
CA MET A 297 -10.66 3.98 -13.12
C MET A 297 -11.79 4.60 -13.94
N LYS A 298 -12.23 5.80 -13.59
CA LYS A 298 -13.27 6.51 -14.32
C LYS A 298 -12.85 6.77 -15.77
N SER A 299 -11.59 7.18 -15.98
CA SER A 299 -11.02 7.39 -17.32
C SER A 299 -11.04 6.11 -18.17
N PHE A 300 -10.80 4.94 -17.56
CA PHE A 300 -10.87 3.65 -18.25
C PHE A 300 -12.30 3.26 -18.67
N PHE A 301 -13.31 3.60 -17.87
CA PHE A 301 -14.72 3.27 -18.12
C PHE A 301 -15.52 4.33 -18.90
N ASN A 302 -14.86 5.41 -19.32
CA ASN A 302 -15.44 6.48 -20.14
C ASN A 302 -15.63 6.06 -21.61
#